data_AF-A0A7Y2G2Z5-F1
#
_entry.id   AF-A0A7Y2G2Z5-F1
#
_cell.length_a   1.000
_cell.length_b   1.000
_cell.length_c   1.000
_cell.angle_alpha   90.00
_cell.angle_beta   90.00
_cell.angle_gamma   90.00
#
_symmetry.space_group_name_H-M   'P 1'
#
loop_
_entity.id
_entity.type
_entity.pdbx_description
1 polymer ?
#
loop_
_entity_poly.entity_id
_entity_poly.type
_entity_poly.pdbx_seq_one_letter_code
_entity_poly.pdbx_strand_id
1 'polypeptide(L)'
;MYVSSKYVFSNHRLAVLAILTSFTVFGCGSGRSVVDTSKSDTANIQPPLVYTVDLNDRTGDTFKVTLSVDDLTADNAVYQFASTAPGTYQVMDIGRFVRSFQALDADGNVIPSTDVSTNQWRISRPEEVAQIQYTLAETWDTPVEEHAVYMMAGTSIEDDHVLINGQAVFGYPAGMQSRPLKIKLEYPAAWKAGTALEKDASGHYVADDYDHVVDSPILLGRLSEASVDVRGTAVELYTYSKTDKVHSDQVLDAVRDILDSAGDFLVDLPVDRYTLLLHFEDVSMG
;
A
#
# COMPACT_ATOMS: atom_id res chain seq x y z
N MET A 1 4.38 -19.11 -10.71
CA MET A 1 4.49 -18.89 -9.25
C MET A 1 4.93 -17.47 -9.06
N TYR A 2 4.07 -16.63 -8.52
CA TYR A 2 4.38 -15.23 -8.28
C TYR A 2 4.46 -15.00 -6.78
N VAL A 3 5.59 -14.49 -6.30
CA VAL A 3 5.81 -14.16 -4.89
C VAL A 3 5.99 -12.64 -4.80
N SER A 4 5.00 -11.95 -4.23
CA SER A 4 5.18 -10.56 -3.80
C SER A 4 5.33 -10.53 -2.28
N SER A 5 6.36 -9.84 -1.79
CA SER A 5 6.94 -10.10 -0.47
C SER A 5 7.63 -8.85 0.04
N LYS A 6 7.00 -8.05 0.91
CA LYS A 6 7.57 -6.79 1.39
C LYS A 6 7.10 -6.35 2.79
N TYR A 7 7.88 -5.42 3.35
CA TYR A 7 8.10 -5.15 4.77
C TYR A 7 7.24 -4.00 5.30
N VAL A 8 6.82 -4.07 6.57
CA VAL A 8 6.30 -2.93 7.33
C VAL A 8 7.17 -2.72 8.56
N PHE A 9 7.89 -1.60 8.64
CA PHE A 9 8.77 -1.30 9.77
C PHE A 9 7.95 -0.96 11.03
N SER A 10 8.15 -1.74 12.09
CA SER A 10 7.63 -1.43 13.43
C SER A 10 8.54 -0.39 14.08
N ASN A 11 8.02 0.82 14.24
CA ASN A 11 8.80 1.98 14.67
C ASN A 11 9.04 2.01 16.20
N HIS A 12 9.41 0.89 16.82
CA HIS A 12 9.61 0.81 18.27
C HIS A 12 10.81 -0.07 18.62
N ARG A 13 12.02 0.55 18.66
CA ARG A 13 13.05 0.37 19.72
C ARG A 13 14.36 1.06 19.33
N LEU A 14 14.53 2.29 19.79
CA LEU A 14 15.85 2.92 19.90
C LEU A 14 16.64 2.19 20.99
N ALA A 15 17.54 1.28 20.61
CA ALA A 15 18.56 0.77 21.52
C ALA A 15 19.73 1.77 21.57
N VAL A 16 19.66 2.71 22.52
CA VAL A 16 20.80 3.58 22.86
C VAL A 16 21.81 2.76 23.66
N LEU A 17 22.91 2.40 23.02
CA LEU A 17 24.07 1.78 23.67
C LEU A 17 24.83 2.86 24.47
N ALA A 18 24.48 3.03 25.75
CA ALA A 18 25.21 3.91 26.66
C ALA A 18 26.40 3.15 27.29
N ILE A 19 27.62 3.53 26.89
CA ILE A 19 28.87 3.07 27.51
C ILE A 19 28.96 3.68 28.91
N LEU A 20 29.02 2.80 29.93
CA LEU A 20 29.33 3.18 31.32
C LEU A 20 30.79 3.65 31.42
N THR A 21 31.00 4.93 31.73
CA THR A 21 32.24 5.40 32.36
C THR A 21 31.90 6.21 33.61
N SER A 22 32.20 5.61 34.76
CA SER A 22 32.13 6.21 36.08
C SER A 22 33.20 7.30 36.21
N PHE A 23 32.78 8.54 36.45
CA PHE A 23 33.64 9.59 37.00
C PHE A 23 32.83 10.45 37.96
N THR A 24 33.10 10.30 39.25
CA THR A 24 32.56 11.13 40.33
C THR A 24 33.47 12.34 40.51
N VAL A 25 32.95 13.55 40.27
CA VAL A 25 33.56 14.80 40.74
C VAL A 25 32.47 15.67 41.36
N PHE A 26 32.62 15.93 42.66
CA PHE A 26 31.86 16.95 43.38
C PHE A 26 32.33 18.34 42.94
N GLY A 27 31.39 19.21 42.55
CA GLY A 27 31.65 20.60 42.23
C GLY A 27 30.41 21.46 42.50
N CYS A 28 30.55 22.41 43.42
CA CYS A 28 29.51 23.29 43.93
C CYS A 28 29.44 24.59 43.11
N GLY A 29 28.23 25.09 42.81
CA GLY A 29 27.99 26.53 42.67
C GLY A 29 27.33 27.06 41.38
N SER A 30 26.28 27.87 41.64
CA SER A 30 25.64 28.90 40.80
C SER A 30 24.56 28.46 39.79
N GLY A 31 23.40 29.10 39.94
CA GLY A 31 22.13 28.75 39.31
C GLY A 31 22.06 29.03 37.81
N ARG A 32 21.26 28.21 37.13
CA ARG A 32 20.83 28.39 35.75
C ARG A 32 19.36 27.99 35.66
N SER A 33 18.57 28.84 34.99
CA SER A 33 17.14 28.69 34.80
C SER A 33 16.74 27.28 34.38
N VAL A 34 15.70 26.77 35.04
CA VAL A 34 14.93 25.62 34.58
C VAL A 34 14.28 26.02 33.25
N VAL A 35 14.82 25.52 32.14
CA VAL A 35 14.08 25.47 30.88
C VAL A 35 13.20 24.24 30.99
N ASP A 36 11.91 24.49 31.22
CA ASP A 36 10.85 23.49 31.10
C ASP A 36 10.74 23.11 29.62
N THR A 37 11.39 22.02 29.21
CA THR A 37 11.17 21.40 27.90
C THR A 37 9.90 20.55 27.95
N SER A 38 8.76 21.20 28.20
CA SER A 38 7.47 20.75 27.73
C SER A 38 7.33 21.14 26.25
N LYS A 39 8.01 20.42 25.36
CA LYS A 39 7.64 20.41 23.93
C LYS A 39 7.11 19.02 23.62
N SER A 40 5.81 18.88 23.85
CA SER A 40 4.98 17.95 23.09
C SER A 40 5.23 18.25 21.61
N ASP A 41 5.96 17.37 20.93
CA ASP A 41 5.93 17.29 19.47
C ASP A 41 4.50 16.91 19.08
N THR A 42 3.63 17.91 18.95
CA THR A 42 2.44 17.77 18.13
C THR A 42 2.94 17.61 16.70
N ALA A 43 3.27 16.38 16.33
CA ALA A 43 3.38 15.99 14.93
C ALA A 43 2.15 16.58 14.24
N ASN A 44 2.38 17.38 13.20
CA ASN A 44 1.33 17.96 12.40
C ASN A 44 0.71 16.80 11.59
N ILE A 45 -0.14 15.99 12.24
CA ILE A 45 -0.78 14.83 11.62
C ILE A 45 -1.76 15.39 10.59
N GLN A 46 -1.30 15.46 9.34
CA GLN A 46 -2.16 15.80 8.21
C GLN A 46 -3.31 14.79 8.16
N PRO A 47 -4.55 15.24 7.85
CA PRO A 47 -5.67 14.33 7.74
C PRO A 47 -5.37 13.27 6.66
N PRO A 48 -5.77 12.01 6.86
CA PRO A 48 -5.46 10.94 5.92
C PRO A 48 -6.24 11.09 4.62
N LEU A 49 -5.67 10.58 3.53
CA LEU A 49 -6.40 10.35 2.28
C LEU A 49 -7.23 9.07 2.44
N VAL A 50 -8.56 9.18 2.27
CA VAL A 50 -9.47 8.05 2.52
C VAL A 50 -9.98 7.48 1.20
N TYR A 51 -9.47 6.31 0.84
CA TYR A 51 -9.85 5.58 -0.36
C TYR A 51 -10.90 4.51 -0.05
N THR A 52 -11.86 4.36 -0.95
CA THR A 52 -12.73 3.19 -1.03
C THR A 52 -12.55 2.54 -2.40
N VAL A 53 -12.34 1.23 -2.41
CA VAL A 53 -12.27 0.43 -3.64
C VAL A 53 -13.42 -0.57 -3.63
N ASP A 54 -14.32 -0.44 -4.60
CA ASP A 54 -15.40 -1.41 -4.81
C ASP A 54 -14.88 -2.57 -5.67
N LEU A 55 -14.72 -3.72 -5.03
CA LEU A 55 -14.33 -4.98 -5.63
C LEU A 55 -15.53 -5.94 -5.76
N ASN A 56 -16.73 -5.53 -5.38
CA ASN A 56 -17.95 -6.29 -5.67
C ASN A 56 -18.38 -6.07 -7.12
N ASP A 57 -18.22 -4.85 -7.62
CA ASP A 57 -18.43 -4.51 -9.02
C ASP A 57 -17.12 -4.52 -9.82
N ARG A 58 -16.83 -5.68 -10.41
CA ARG A 58 -15.64 -5.93 -11.24
C ARG A 58 -15.95 -5.81 -12.74
N THR A 59 -17.06 -5.17 -13.10
CA THR A 59 -17.52 -5.12 -14.49
C THR A 59 -16.48 -4.44 -15.38
N GLY A 60 -16.11 -5.12 -16.47
CA GLY A 60 -15.17 -4.61 -17.48
C GLY A 60 -13.73 -4.57 -16.98
N ASP A 61 -13.39 -5.44 -16.03
CA ASP A 61 -12.04 -5.67 -15.50
C ASP A 61 -11.42 -4.36 -15.01
N THR A 62 -12.24 -3.59 -14.27
CA THR A 62 -11.88 -2.26 -13.78
C THR A 62 -12.01 -2.10 -12.27
N PHE A 63 -11.00 -1.48 -11.67
CA PHE A 63 -11.04 -0.97 -10.31
C PHE A 63 -11.88 0.30 -10.26
N LYS A 64 -12.84 0.36 -9.34
CA LYS A 64 -13.66 1.56 -9.07
C LYS A 64 -13.23 2.15 -7.75
N VAL A 65 -12.61 3.33 -7.83
CA VAL A 65 -11.97 3.94 -6.67
C VAL A 65 -12.61 5.30 -6.39
N THR A 66 -12.91 5.53 -5.12
CA THR A 66 -13.35 6.82 -4.59
C THR A 66 -12.34 7.29 -3.56
N LEU A 67 -11.76 8.47 -3.76
CA LEU A 67 -11.00 9.20 -2.76
C LEU A 67 -11.91 10.25 -2.13
N SER A 68 -12.13 10.17 -0.83
CA SER A 68 -12.66 11.29 -0.04
C SER A 68 -11.48 12.11 0.47
N VAL A 69 -11.45 13.39 0.11
CA VAL A 69 -10.34 14.29 0.43
C VAL A 69 -10.87 15.68 0.71
N ASP A 70 -10.35 16.26 1.79
CA ASP A 70 -10.60 17.64 2.18
C ASP A 70 -9.29 18.46 2.04
N ASP A 71 -9.41 19.78 2.18
CA ASP A 71 -8.28 20.72 2.20
C ASP A 71 -7.44 20.74 0.92
N LEU A 72 -8.06 20.50 -0.24
CA LEU A 72 -7.42 20.79 -1.52
C LEU A 72 -7.31 22.31 -1.73
N THR A 73 -6.25 22.72 -2.42
CA THR A 73 -5.89 24.10 -2.73
C THR A 73 -5.32 24.18 -4.15
N ALA A 74 -5.08 25.38 -4.65
CA ALA A 74 -4.43 25.58 -5.94
C ALA A 74 -3.07 24.85 -6.08
N ASP A 75 -2.33 24.69 -4.98
CA ASP A 75 -1.00 24.05 -4.98
C ASP A 75 -1.07 22.53 -5.24
N ASN A 76 -2.23 21.92 -4.97
CA ASN A 76 -2.47 20.48 -5.13
C ASN A 76 -3.63 20.20 -6.10
N ALA A 77 -3.86 21.13 -7.04
CA ALA A 77 -4.86 21.03 -8.10
C ALA A 77 -4.61 19.90 -9.12
N VAL A 78 -3.42 19.30 -9.10
CA VAL A 78 -3.07 18.19 -10.00
C VAL A 78 -3.19 16.87 -9.26
N TYR A 79 -4.07 16.00 -9.71
CA TYR A 79 -4.12 14.60 -9.30
C TYR A 79 -3.17 13.79 -10.18
N GLN A 80 -2.36 12.91 -9.58
CA GLN A 80 -1.33 12.16 -10.29
C GLN A 80 -1.35 10.66 -9.98
N PHE A 81 -1.09 9.86 -11.00
CA PHE A 81 -0.85 8.43 -10.94
C PHE A 81 0.63 8.12 -11.15
N ALA A 82 1.07 6.92 -10.78
CA ALA A 82 2.47 6.52 -10.93
C ALA A 82 2.88 6.37 -12.41
N SER A 83 4.04 6.91 -12.76
CA SER A 83 4.67 6.64 -14.06
C SER A 83 5.55 5.39 -14.06
N THR A 84 6.01 4.95 -12.89
CA THR A 84 6.93 3.81 -12.71
C THR A 84 6.57 3.07 -11.42
N ALA A 85 6.95 1.79 -11.32
CA ALA A 85 6.96 1.07 -10.05
C ALA A 85 8.39 0.98 -9.49
N PRO A 86 8.57 1.11 -8.16
CA PRO A 86 9.85 0.81 -7.53
C PRO A 86 10.34 -0.61 -7.86
N GLY A 87 11.61 -0.75 -8.18
CA GLY A 87 12.28 -2.04 -8.39
C GLY A 87 12.19 -2.63 -9.81
N THR A 88 11.30 -2.15 -10.69
CA THR A 88 11.23 -2.63 -12.08
C THR A 88 12.08 -1.80 -13.05
N TYR A 89 12.42 -0.56 -12.68
CA TYR A 89 13.05 0.45 -13.56
C TYR A 89 12.34 0.63 -14.93
N GLN A 90 11.08 0.20 -15.03
CA GLN A 90 10.26 0.27 -16.24
C GLN A 90 9.21 1.36 -16.12
N VAL A 91 9.04 2.12 -17.19
CA VAL A 91 7.90 3.02 -17.36
C VAL A 91 6.65 2.18 -17.50
N MET A 92 5.64 2.46 -16.68
CA MET A 92 4.33 1.81 -16.68
C MET A 92 3.24 2.78 -17.14
N ASP A 93 3.38 4.07 -16.80
CA ASP A 93 2.41 5.12 -17.09
C ASP A 93 0.97 4.71 -16.75
N ILE A 94 0.70 4.48 -15.46
CA ILE A 94 -0.57 3.93 -14.97
C ILE A 94 -1.79 4.74 -15.43
N GLY A 95 -1.65 6.04 -15.65
CA GLY A 95 -2.75 6.86 -16.14
C GLY A 95 -3.31 6.42 -17.49
N ARG A 96 -2.58 5.65 -18.31
CA ARG A 96 -3.11 5.05 -19.56
C ARG A 96 -4.23 4.03 -19.32
N PHE A 97 -4.32 3.47 -18.12
CA PHE A 97 -5.35 2.51 -17.72
C PHE A 97 -6.60 3.21 -17.15
N VAL A 98 -6.54 4.52 -16.87
CA VAL A 98 -7.69 5.29 -16.39
C VAL A 98 -8.74 5.38 -17.49
N ARG A 99 -9.95 4.88 -17.21
CA ARG A 99 -11.10 4.89 -18.13
C ARG A 99 -12.05 6.04 -17.85
N SER A 100 -12.11 6.51 -16.61
CA SER A 100 -12.87 7.68 -16.22
C SER A 100 -12.22 8.37 -15.03
N PHE A 101 -12.38 9.69 -14.95
CA PHE A 101 -11.92 10.52 -13.84
C PHE A 101 -12.91 11.67 -13.63
N GLN A 102 -13.39 11.83 -12.40
CA GLN A 102 -14.32 12.89 -12.00
C GLN A 102 -13.93 13.46 -10.64
N ALA A 103 -13.92 14.78 -10.53
CA ALA A 103 -13.88 15.47 -9.24
C ALA A 103 -15.29 15.98 -8.92
N LEU A 104 -15.73 15.82 -7.67
CA LEU A 104 -17.08 16.14 -7.22
C LEU A 104 -17.03 17.06 -6.00
N ASP A 105 -17.95 18.02 -5.95
CA ASP A 105 -18.21 18.80 -4.74
C ASP A 105 -19.01 18.01 -3.70
N ALA A 106 -19.26 18.62 -2.54
CA ALA A 106 -20.02 17.99 -1.44
C ALA A 106 -21.48 17.68 -1.79
N ASP A 107 -22.04 18.37 -2.78
CA ASP A 107 -23.41 18.16 -3.27
C ASP A 107 -23.47 17.11 -4.41
N GLY A 108 -22.32 16.58 -4.83
CA GLY A 108 -22.19 15.60 -5.91
C GLY A 108 -22.17 16.22 -7.31
N ASN A 109 -21.99 17.54 -7.44
CA ASN A 109 -21.84 18.18 -8.74
C ASN A 109 -20.41 18.00 -9.26
N VAL A 110 -20.30 17.82 -10.58
CA VAL A 110 -19.00 17.65 -11.24
C VAL A 110 -18.23 18.97 -11.28
N ILE A 111 -17.01 18.94 -10.75
CA ILE A 111 -16.01 19.99 -10.92
C ILE A 111 -15.18 19.64 -12.17
N PRO A 112 -15.06 20.55 -13.15
CA PRO A 112 -14.30 20.27 -14.36
C PRO A 112 -12.84 19.89 -14.07
N SER A 113 -12.38 18.82 -14.71
CA SER A 113 -10.98 18.39 -14.73
C SER A 113 -10.49 18.21 -16.17
N THR A 114 -9.20 18.41 -16.40
CA THR A 114 -8.58 18.25 -17.72
C THR A 114 -7.37 17.35 -17.59
N ASP A 115 -7.24 16.36 -18.47
CA ASP A 115 -6.00 15.60 -18.63
C ASP A 115 -4.90 16.54 -19.13
N VAL A 116 -3.79 16.61 -18.39
CA VAL A 116 -2.65 17.49 -18.71
C VAL A 116 -1.39 16.70 -19.08
N SER A 117 -1.37 15.39 -18.84
CA SER A 117 -0.34 14.44 -19.26
C SER A 117 -0.83 13.02 -19.00
N THR A 118 -0.19 12.01 -19.58
CA THR A 118 -0.57 10.59 -19.45
C THR A 118 -0.96 10.14 -18.04
N ASN A 119 -0.33 10.69 -16.99
CA ASN A 119 -0.56 10.30 -15.59
C ASN A 119 -1.19 11.41 -14.73
N GLN A 120 -1.67 12.52 -15.30
CA GLN A 120 -2.05 13.70 -14.52
C GLN A 120 -3.33 14.37 -15.00
N TRP A 121 -4.21 14.68 -14.04
CA TRP A 121 -5.45 15.43 -14.24
C TRP A 121 -5.41 16.71 -13.42
N ARG A 122 -5.65 17.86 -14.05
CA ARG A 122 -5.80 19.14 -13.38
C ARG A 122 -7.26 19.43 -13.08
N ILE A 123 -7.57 19.66 -11.82
CA ILE A 123 -8.89 20.05 -11.32
C ILE A 123 -9.00 21.58 -11.34
N SER A 124 -10.12 22.10 -11.85
CA SER A 124 -10.32 23.54 -12.05
C SER A 124 -10.54 24.34 -10.77
N ARG A 125 -11.25 23.76 -9.80
CA ARG A 125 -11.61 24.38 -8.50
C ARG A 125 -11.34 23.38 -7.38
N PRO A 126 -10.06 23.09 -7.08
CA PRO A 126 -9.69 22.08 -6.11
C PRO A 126 -10.33 22.32 -4.73
N GLU A 127 -10.43 23.57 -4.30
CA GLU A 127 -11.02 23.96 -3.02
C GLU A 127 -12.51 23.60 -2.83
N GLU A 128 -13.23 23.32 -3.91
CA GLU A 128 -14.63 22.87 -3.86
C GLU A 128 -14.76 21.34 -3.81
N VAL A 129 -13.67 20.59 -4.01
CA VAL A 129 -13.69 19.12 -4.10
C VAL A 129 -13.91 18.49 -2.73
N ALA A 130 -14.86 17.56 -2.67
CA ALA A 130 -15.03 16.65 -1.53
C ALA A 130 -14.64 15.20 -1.92
N GLN A 131 -14.80 14.84 -3.19
CA GLN A 131 -14.50 13.49 -3.67
C GLN A 131 -13.85 13.48 -5.06
N ILE A 132 -12.98 12.50 -5.28
CA ILE A 132 -12.45 12.16 -6.59
C ILE A 132 -12.82 10.70 -6.88
N GLN A 133 -13.46 10.46 -8.01
CA GLN A 133 -13.88 9.13 -8.45
C GLN A 133 -13.21 8.79 -9.77
N TYR A 134 -12.70 7.58 -9.90
CA TYR A 134 -12.09 7.12 -11.14
C TYR A 134 -12.22 5.61 -11.31
N THR A 135 -12.13 5.19 -12.57
CA THR A 135 -12.05 3.77 -12.94
C THR A 135 -10.72 3.49 -13.64
N LEU A 136 -10.05 2.40 -13.28
CA LEU A 136 -8.84 1.92 -13.98
C LEU A 136 -9.05 0.50 -14.47
N ALA A 137 -8.68 0.22 -15.71
CA ALA A 137 -8.54 -1.16 -16.16
C ALA A 137 -7.40 -1.86 -15.41
N GLU A 138 -7.53 -3.17 -15.20
CA GLU A 138 -6.40 -3.97 -14.71
C GLU A 138 -5.24 -3.99 -15.71
N THR A 139 -4.07 -4.48 -15.27
CA THR A 139 -2.89 -4.53 -16.14
C THR A 139 -2.49 -5.95 -16.55
N TRP A 140 -3.15 -6.99 -16.04
CA TRP A 140 -2.76 -8.38 -16.30
C TRP A 140 -2.99 -8.79 -17.75
N ASP A 141 -4.21 -8.55 -18.23
CA ASP A 141 -4.68 -8.99 -19.54
C ASP A 141 -5.16 -7.83 -20.43
N THR A 142 -5.20 -6.60 -19.91
CA THR A 142 -5.48 -5.41 -20.70
C THR A 142 -4.39 -5.20 -21.75
N PRO A 143 -4.72 -5.27 -23.06
CA PRO A 143 -3.73 -5.14 -24.11
C PRO A 143 -3.20 -3.70 -24.16
N VAL A 144 -1.87 -3.58 -24.24
CA VAL A 144 -1.17 -2.31 -24.44
C VAL A 144 -0.21 -2.42 -25.62
N GLU A 145 -0.08 -1.34 -26.39
CA GLU A 145 0.81 -1.31 -27.56
C GLU A 145 2.28 -1.16 -27.18
N GLU A 146 2.55 -0.54 -26.02
CA GLU A 146 3.88 -0.27 -25.50
C GLU A 146 3.86 -0.25 -23.96
N HIS A 147 5.05 -0.36 -23.35
CA HIS A 147 5.23 -0.30 -21.89
C HIS A 147 4.36 -1.33 -21.14
N ALA A 148 4.38 -2.58 -21.62
CA ALA A 148 3.74 -3.70 -20.94
C ALA A 148 4.18 -3.74 -19.47
N VAL A 149 3.20 -3.74 -18.58
CA VAL A 149 3.46 -3.73 -17.15
C VAL A 149 4.04 -5.08 -16.75
N TYR A 150 5.18 -5.05 -16.05
CA TYR A 150 5.74 -6.27 -15.49
C TYR A 150 4.73 -6.86 -14.51
N MET A 151 4.32 -8.13 -14.73
CA MET A 151 3.20 -8.75 -14.03
C MET A 151 3.29 -8.66 -12.49
N MET A 152 4.51 -8.71 -11.93
CA MET A 152 4.72 -8.57 -10.47
C MET A 152 4.34 -7.20 -9.91
N ALA A 153 4.41 -6.16 -10.74
CA ALA A 153 4.06 -4.79 -10.40
C ALA A 153 2.68 -4.38 -10.94
N GLY A 154 2.00 -5.31 -11.62
CA GLY A 154 0.69 -5.10 -12.23
C GLY A 154 -0.47 -5.35 -11.29
N THR A 155 -1.68 -5.30 -11.81
CA THR A 155 -2.92 -5.58 -11.09
C THR A 155 -3.71 -6.66 -11.79
N SER A 156 -4.59 -7.33 -11.04
CA SER A 156 -5.61 -8.18 -11.64
C SER A 156 -6.95 -8.05 -10.92
N ILE A 157 -8.07 -8.08 -11.65
CA ILE A 157 -9.41 -7.96 -11.07
C ILE A 157 -10.40 -8.94 -11.71
N GLU A 158 -10.49 -10.12 -11.11
CA GLU A 158 -11.20 -11.27 -11.67
C GLU A 158 -12.34 -11.75 -10.76
N ASP A 159 -13.16 -12.66 -11.26
CA ASP A 159 -14.30 -13.20 -10.50
C ASP A 159 -13.93 -14.05 -9.28
N ASP A 160 -12.70 -14.55 -9.21
CA ASP A 160 -12.20 -15.43 -8.15
C ASP A 160 -11.07 -14.83 -7.30
N HIS A 161 -10.44 -13.75 -7.78
CA HIS A 161 -9.35 -13.07 -7.08
C HIS A 161 -9.15 -11.62 -7.54
N VAL A 162 -8.42 -10.87 -6.73
CA VAL A 162 -7.97 -9.52 -7.05
C VAL A 162 -6.54 -9.34 -6.54
N LEU A 163 -5.65 -8.82 -7.39
CA LEU A 163 -4.31 -8.36 -7.01
C LEU A 163 -4.23 -6.85 -7.15
N ILE A 164 -4.01 -6.16 -6.03
CA ILE A 164 -3.76 -4.72 -5.97
C ILE A 164 -2.29 -4.50 -5.65
N ASN A 165 -1.61 -3.84 -6.58
CA ASN A 165 -0.34 -3.19 -6.32
C ASN A 165 -0.60 -1.68 -6.18
N GLY A 166 -0.20 -1.08 -5.04
CA GLY A 166 -0.63 0.26 -4.65
C GLY A 166 -0.38 1.34 -5.71
N GLN A 167 0.78 1.30 -6.36
CA GLN A 167 1.17 2.23 -7.42
C GLN A 167 0.28 2.20 -8.66
N ALA A 168 -0.42 1.08 -8.90
CA ALA A 168 -1.23 0.85 -10.08
C ALA A 168 -2.72 1.14 -9.87
N VAL A 169 -3.16 1.31 -8.61
CA VAL A 169 -4.57 1.56 -8.26
C VAL A 169 -4.79 2.92 -7.60
N PHE A 170 -3.83 3.37 -6.78
CA PHE A 170 -3.94 4.62 -6.04
C PHE A 170 -3.15 5.72 -6.74
N GLY A 171 -3.80 6.87 -6.97
CA GLY A 171 -3.13 8.13 -7.26
C GLY A 171 -3.30 9.09 -6.09
N TYR A 172 -2.81 10.31 -6.17
CA TYR A 172 -2.95 11.31 -5.10
C TYR A 172 -2.87 12.75 -5.63
N PRO A 173 -3.44 13.74 -4.92
CA PRO A 173 -3.20 15.16 -5.19
C PRO A 173 -1.72 15.54 -4.96
N ALA A 174 -1.12 16.28 -5.90
CA ALA A 174 0.30 16.63 -5.88
C ALA A 174 0.71 17.27 -4.53
N GLY A 175 1.84 16.83 -3.97
CA GLY A 175 2.33 17.29 -2.68
C GLY A 175 1.69 16.64 -1.45
N MET A 176 0.76 15.69 -1.64
CA MET A 176 0.14 14.93 -0.54
C MET A 176 0.72 13.51 -0.36
N GLN A 177 1.88 13.18 -0.95
CA GLN A 177 2.47 11.83 -0.86
C GLN A 177 2.70 11.35 0.57
N SER A 178 3.06 12.27 1.47
CA SER A 178 3.37 11.98 2.87
C SER A 178 2.15 11.98 3.79
N ARG A 179 0.93 12.18 3.25
CA ARG A 179 -0.28 12.03 4.04
C ARG A 179 -0.53 10.54 4.28
N PRO A 180 -0.98 10.13 5.47
CA PRO A 180 -1.39 8.75 5.70
C PRO A 180 -2.56 8.36 4.80
N LEU A 181 -2.66 7.08 4.45
CA LEU A 181 -3.77 6.54 3.68
C LEU A 181 -4.64 5.66 4.56
N LYS A 182 -5.95 5.76 4.37
CA LYS A 182 -6.94 4.79 4.86
C LYS A 182 -7.65 4.18 3.67
N ILE A 183 -7.66 2.85 3.58
CA ILE A 183 -8.18 2.13 2.43
C ILE A 183 -9.29 1.19 2.90
N LYS A 184 -10.51 1.48 2.47
CA LYS A 184 -11.64 0.58 2.59
C LYS A 184 -11.73 -0.30 1.34
N LEU A 185 -11.66 -1.61 1.52
CA LEU A 185 -11.91 -2.56 0.43
C LEU A 185 -13.28 -3.17 0.61
N GLU A 186 -14.15 -3.04 -0.39
CA GLU A 186 -15.47 -3.66 -0.41
C GLU A 186 -15.42 -4.88 -1.31
N TYR A 187 -15.41 -6.08 -0.73
CA TYR A 187 -15.23 -7.33 -1.48
C TYR A 187 -16.21 -8.41 -1.02
N PRO A 188 -16.42 -9.48 -1.81
CA PRO A 188 -17.33 -10.57 -1.45
C PRO A 188 -17.01 -11.15 -0.07
N ALA A 189 -18.04 -11.35 0.76
CA ALA A 189 -17.87 -11.80 2.15
C ALA A 189 -17.16 -13.16 2.30
N ALA A 190 -17.16 -13.99 1.25
CA ALA A 190 -16.47 -15.28 1.24
C ALA A 190 -14.96 -15.17 0.97
N TRP A 191 -14.48 -14.02 0.53
CA TRP A 191 -13.06 -13.83 0.21
C TRP A 191 -12.22 -13.54 1.44
N LYS A 192 -10.97 -13.97 1.36
CA LYS A 192 -9.90 -13.52 2.26
C LYS A 192 -9.11 -12.39 1.60
N ALA A 193 -8.39 -11.64 2.41
CA ALA A 193 -7.45 -10.62 1.96
C ALA A 193 -6.10 -10.85 2.67
N GLY A 194 -5.04 -11.03 1.89
CA GLY A 194 -3.67 -11.09 2.35
C GLY A 194 -2.94 -9.79 2.01
N THR A 195 -2.32 -9.17 2.99
CA THR A 195 -1.48 -7.97 2.83
C THR A 195 -0.65 -7.75 4.10
N ALA A 196 0.43 -6.99 3.98
CA ALA A 196 1.19 -6.54 5.13
C ALA A 196 0.54 -5.32 5.84
N LEU A 197 -0.44 -4.64 5.22
CA LEU A 197 -1.12 -3.50 5.84
C LEU A 197 -1.96 -3.89 7.06
N GLU A 198 -1.91 -3.06 8.09
CA GLU A 198 -2.74 -3.23 9.29
C GLU A 198 -4.14 -2.65 9.09
N LYS A 199 -5.12 -3.18 9.85
CA LYS A 199 -6.45 -2.58 9.93
C LYS A 199 -6.59 -1.67 11.14
N ASP A 200 -7.23 -0.52 10.94
CA ASP A 200 -7.71 0.29 12.07
C ASP A 200 -8.97 -0.28 12.72
N ALA A 201 -9.41 0.33 13.83
CA ALA A 201 -10.59 -0.11 14.58
C ALA A 201 -11.90 -0.04 13.76
N SER A 202 -11.93 0.73 12.67
CA SER A 202 -13.03 0.84 11.72
C SER A 202 -12.90 -0.11 10.53
N GLY A 203 -11.85 -0.95 10.50
CA GLY A 203 -11.62 -1.96 9.48
C GLY A 203 -10.96 -1.45 8.20
N HIS A 204 -10.45 -0.22 8.17
CA HIS A 204 -9.69 0.30 7.03
C HIS A 204 -8.25 -0.20 7.10
N TYR A 205 -7.69 -0.61 5.98
CA TYR A 205 -6.24 -0.81 5.89
C TYR A 205 -5.55 0.55 5.98
N VAL A 206 -4.49 0.66 6.77
CA VAL A 206 -3.77 1.91 7.01
C VAL A 206 -2.34 1.84 6.50
N ALA A 207 -1.90 2.92 5.88
CA ALA A 207 -0.51 3.14 5.46
C ALA A 207 -0.07 4.54 5.91
N ASP A 208 1.20 4.69 6.27
CA ASP A 208 1.73 5.95 6.80
C ASP A 208 1.88 7.02 5.73
N ASP A 209 2.09 6.59 4.48
CA ASP A 209 2.26 7.43 3.30
C ASP A 209 2.02 6.62 2.02
N TYR A 210 2.19 7.27 0.87
CA TYR A 210 2.04 6.64 -0.44
C TYR A 210 3.08 5.53 -0.68
N ASP A 211 4.32 5.67 -0.21
CA ASP A 211 5.34 4.66 -0.44
C ASP A 211 5.04 3.37 0.35
N HIS A 212 4.48 3.50 1.56
CA HIS A 212 4.02 2.37 2.37
C HIS A 212 2.91 1.57 1.65
N VAL A 213 1.91 2.21 1.01
CA VAL A 213 0.89 1.46 0.23
C VAL A 213 1.50 0.81 -1.02
N VAL A 214 2.47 1.46 -1.68
CA VAL A 214 3.16 0.92 -2.85
C VAL A 214 3.97 -0.33 -2.49
N ASP A 215 4.60 -0.34 -1.33
CA ASP A 215 5.36 -1.49 -0.82
C ASP A 215 4.48 -2.55 -0.12
N SER A 216 3.16 -2.35 -0.06
CA SER A 216 2.23 -3.28 0.62
C SER A 216 1.10 -3.75 -0.31
N PRO A 217 1.40 -4.65 -1.27
CA PRO A 217 0.40 -5.22 -2.15
C PRO A 217 -0.69 -5.95 -1.37
N ILE A 218 -1.84 -6.14 -2.02
CA ILE A 218 -3.02 -6.77 -1.45
C ILE A 218 -3.52 -7.83 -2.43
N LEU A 219 -3.59 -9.08 -1.97
CA LEU A 219 -4.20 -10.18 -2.70
C LEU A 219 -5.53 -10.52 -2.03
N LEU A 220 -6.62 -10.56 -2.78
CA LEU A 220 -7.95 -10.96 -2.31
C LEU A 220 -8.48 -12.11 -3.14
N GLY A 221 -9.39 -12.90 -2.58
CA GLY A 221 -10.06 -13.97 -3.33
C GLY A 221 -10.31 -15.22 -2.51
N ARG A 222 -10.39 -16.34 -3.22
CA ARG A 222 -10.42 -17.70 -2.64
C ARG A 222 -9.01 -18.11 -2.20
N LEU A 223 -8.52 -17.50 -1.12
CA LEU A 223 -7.16 -17.73 -0.65
C LEU A 223 -7.11 -18.89 0.34
N SER A 224 -6.08 -19.73 0.20
CA SER A 224 -5.57 -20.51 1.32
C SER A 224 -4.59 -19.66 2.13
N GLU A 225 -4.34 -20.06 3.37
CA GLU A 225 -3.54 -19.30 4.32
C GLU A 225 -2.75 -20.26 5.23
N ALA A 226 -1.50 -19.92 5.51
CA ALA A 226 -0.66 -20.60 6.49
C ALA A 226 0.24 -19.58 7.18
N SER A 227 0.72 -19.89 8.39
CA SER A 227 1.64 -19.00 9.11
C SER A 227 2.68 -19.77 9.89
N VAL A 228 3.80 -19.09 10.13
CA VAL A 228 4.95 -19.64 10.84
C VAL A 228 5.68 -18.55 11.62
N ASP A 229 6.11 -18.87 12.83
CA ASP A 229 7.05 -18.01 13.57
C ASP A 229 8.48 -18.29 13.10
N VAL A 230 9.16 -17.22 12.69
CA VAL A 230 10.58 -17.22 12.34
C VAL A 230 11.26 -16.17 13.22
N ARG A 231 11.90 -16.62 14.30
CA ARG A 231 12.65 -15.75 15.21
C ARG A 231 11.79 -14.63 15.82
N GLY A 232 10.52 -14.90 16.13
CA GLY A 232 9.58 -13.92 16.69
C GLY A 232 8.85 -13.06 15.66
N THR A 233 9.17 -13.20 14.37
CA THR A 233 8.41 -12.60 13.27
C THR A 233 7.36 -13.57 12.78
N ALA A 234 6.11 -13.12 12.72
CA ALA A 234 5.02 -13.88 12.11
C ALA A 234 5.14 -13.80 10.57
N VAL A 235 5.55 -14.89 9.94
CA VAL A 235 5.55 -15.03 8.48
C VAL A 235 4.25 -15.68 8.04
N GLU A 236 3.45 -14.95 7.28
CA GLU A 236 2.14 -15.36 6.78
C GLU A 236 2.19 -15.60 5.28
N LEU A 237 1.54 -16.66 4.81
CA LEU A 237 1.43 -16.99 3.40
C LEU A 237 -0.05 -16.92 3.01
N TYR A 238 -0.36 -16.18 1.96
CA TYR A 238 -1.67 -16.16 1.33
C TYR A 238 -1.54 -16.63 -0.11
N THR A 239 -2.22 -17.72 -0.44
CA THR A 239 -2.09 -18.34 -1.76
C THR A 239 -3.42 -18.38 -2.48
N TYR A 240 -3.45 -17.73 -3.65
CA TYR A 240 -4.44 -17.96 -4.68
C TYR A 240 -3.91 -18.96 -5.72
N SER A 241 -4.76 -19.93 -6.09
CA SER A 241 -4.45 -20.91 -7.14
C SER A 241 -5.65 -21.08 -8.06
N LYS A 242 -5.47 -20.79 -9.36
CA LYS A 242 -6.53 -20.92 -10.37
C LYS A 242 -7.14 -22.32 -10.40
N THR A 243 -6.31 -23.34 -10.15
CA THR A 243 -6.71 -24.76 -10.17
C THR A 243 -7.04 -25.34 -8.79
N ASP A 244 -6.91 -24.55 -7.72
CA ASP A 244 -7.05 -24.99 -6.33
C ASP A 244 -6.14 -26.18 -5.94
N LYS A 245 -5.03 -26.39 -6.65
CA LYS A 245 -4.09 -27.50 -6.39
C LYS A 245 -2.93 -27.12 -5.48
N VAL A 246 -2.67 -25.82 -5.32
CA VAL A 246 -1.57 -25.30 -4.51
C VAL A 246 -2.14 -24.53 -3.34
N HIS A 247 -1.79 -24.96 -2.13
CA HIS A 247 -2.23 -24.34 -0.88
C HIS A 247 -1.05 -23.78 -0.08
N SER A 248 -1.32 -22.79 0.77
CA SER A 248 -0.28 -22.11 1.57
C SER A 248 0.48 -23.03 2.52
N ASP A 249 -0.15 -24.09 3.05
CA ASP A 249 0.50 -25.10 3.89
C ASP A 249 1.55 -25.90 3.11
N GLN A 250 1.23 -26.33 1.88
CA GLN A 250 2.15 -27.02 1.00
C GLN A 250 3.33 -26.14 0.61
N VAL A 251 3.08 -24.84 0.34
CA VAL A 251 4.16 -23.90 0.04
C VAL A 251 5.02 -23.65 1.27
N LEU A 252 4.40 -23.46 2.44
CA LEU A 252 5.11 -23.27 3.70
C LEU A 252 6.04 -24.45 3.99
N ASP A 253 5.54 -25.69 3.87
CA ASP A 253 6.35 -26.90 4.05
C ASP A 253 7.55 -26.94 3.10
N ALA A 254 7.37 -26.49 1.85
CA ALA A 254 8.43 -26.47 0.85
C ALA A 254 9.49 -25.38 1.09
N VAL A 255 9.13 -24.26 1.74
CA VAL A 255 10.05 -23.13 1.97
C VAL A 255 10.52 -23.02 3.42
N ARG A 256 10.07 -23.91 4.31
CA ARG A 256 10.37 -23.85 5.76
C ARG A 256 11.87 -23.74 6.04
N ASP A 257 12.67 -24.62 5.46
CA ASP A 257 14.12 -24.64 5.67
C ASP A 257 14.80 -23.34 5.18
N ILE A 258 14.26 -22.71 4.12
CA ILE A 258 14.75 -21.44 3.60
C ILE A 258 14.43 -20.31 4.58
N LEU A 259 13.20 -20.27 5.11
CA LEU A 259 12.78 -19.27 6.08
C LEU A 259 13.60 -19.36 7.37
N ASP A 260 13.81 -20.59 7.88
CA ASP A 260 14.62 -20.81 9.08
C ASP A 260 16.08 -20.40 8.85
N SER A 261 16.66 -20.77 7.69
CA SER A 261 18.03 -20.37 7.32
C SER A 261 18.18 -18.86 7.18
N ALA A 262 17.17 -18.17 6.62
CA ALA A 262 17.16 -16.72 6.51
C ALA A 262 17.09 -16.06 7.90
N GLY A 263 16.26 -16.61 8.80
CA GLY A 263 16.21 -16.18 10.20
C GLY A 263 17.55 -16.35 10.92
N ASP A 264 18.23 -17.48 10.71
CA ASP A 264 19.56 -17.73 11.29
C ASP A 264 20.62 -16.76 10.78
N PHE A 265 20.55 -16.40 9.49
CA PHE A 265 21.49 -15.48 8.87
C PHE A 265 21.28 -14.02 9.34
N LEU A 266 20.02 -13.58 9.43
CA LEU A 266 19.68 -12.22 9.83
C LEU A 266 19.75 -11.99 11.33
N VAL A 267 19.70 -13.07 12.13
CA VAL A 267 19.61 -13.07 13.61
C VAL A 267 18.26 -12.52 14.10
N ASP A 268 17.93 -11.30 13.70
CA ASP A 268 16.64 -10.65 13.92
C ASP A 268 16.08 -10.15 12.58
N LEU A 269 14.80 -10.41 12.31
CA LEU A 269 14.11 -9.79 11.19
C LEU A 269 13.65 -8.38 11.58
N PRO A 270 13.66 -7.40 10.65
CA PRO A 270 13.38 -5.99 10.97
C PRO A 270 11.90 -5.66 11.19
N VAL A 271 11.02 -6.68 11.20
CA VAL A 271 9.57 -6.52 11.23
C VAL A 271 8.92 -7.57 12.13
N ASP A 272 7.79 -7.21 12.74
CA ASP A 272 7.01 -8.13 13.58
C ASP A 272 6.17 -9.10 12.73
N ARG A 273 5.78 -8.67 11.52
CA ARG A 273 4.98 -9.45 10.57
C ARG A 273 5.54 -9.34 9.16
N TYR A 274 5.52 -10.46 8.43
CA TYR A 274 5.93 -10.54 7.04
C TYR A 274 4.94 -11.36 6.23
N THR A 275 4.48 -10.83 5.10
CA THR A 275 3.42 -11.49 4.31
C THR A 275 3.92 -11.87 2.93
N LEU A 276 3.81 -13.16 2.60
CA LEU A 276 4.08 -13.74 1.29
C LEU A 276 2.77 -13.89 0.52
N LEU A 277 2.61 -13.11 -0.54
CA LEU A 277 1.46 -13.20 -1.44
C LEU A 277 1.83 -14.07 -2.64
N LEU A 278 1.05 -15.13 -2.84
CA LEU A 278 1.32 -16.18 -3.80
C LEU A 278 0.18 -16.29 -4.80
N HIS A 279 0.47 -16.00 -6.06
CA HIS A 279 -0.49 -16.11 -7.17
C HIS A 279 -0.04 -17.20 -8.14
N PHE A 280 -0.85 -18.25 -8.28
CA PHE A 280 -0.63 -19.35 -9.21
C PHE A 280 -1.73 -19.41 -10.27
N GLU A 281 -1.35 -19.20 -11.53
CA GLU A 281 -2.22 -19.41 -12.69
C GLU A 281 -2.16 -20.86 -13.23
N ASP A 282 -3.10 -21.21 -14.10
CA ASP A 282 -3.18 -22.52 -14.76
C ASP A 282 -2.34 -22.61 -16.05
N VAL A 283 -1.67 -21.52 -16.41
CA VAL A 283 -0.73 -21.44 -17.52
C VAL A 283 0.71 -21.27 -17.04
N SER A 284 1.65 -21.90 -17.76
CA SER A 284 3.08 -21.66 -17.58
C SER A 284 3.45 -20.36 -18.27
N MET A 285 3.96 -19.39 -17.52
CA MET A 285 4.32 -18.07 -18.04
C MET A 285 5.80 -17.97 -18.47
N GLY A 286 6.40 -19.12 -18.83
CA GLY A 286 7.82 -19.25 -19.20
C GLY A 286 8.54 -20.32 -18.40
#